data_AF-A0A399TC72-F1
#
_entry.id   AF-A0A399TC72-F1
#
_cell.length_a   1.000
_cell.length_b   1.000
_cell.length_c   1.000
_cell.angle_alpha   90.00
_cell.angle_beta   90.00
_cell.angle_gamma   90.00
#
_symmetry.space_group_name_H-M   'P 1'
#
loop_
_entity.id
_entity.type
_entity.pdbx_description
1 polymer ?
#
loop_
_entity_poly.entity_id
_entity_poly.type
_entity_poly.pdbx_seq_one_letter_code
_entity_poly.pdbx_strand_id
1 'polypeptide(L)'
;MRKRIATIVLAATLVTGGTVLGAAPAQAAKLQWVTMQDTKALCASAVTWKLKEFANKGTKVYGQSPCRSTFKGWEGAIQYQG
;
A
#
# COMPACT_ATOMS: atom_id res chain seq x y z
N MET A 1 -61.35 8.60 -17.19
CA MET A 1 -60.10 8.89 -16.47
C MET A 1 -60.26 8.43 -15.02
N ARG A 2 -59.71 7.27 -14.67
CA ARG A 2 -59.95 6.55 -13.40
C ARG A 2 -58.72 6.65 -12.51
N LYS A 3 -58.89 7.20 -11.31
CA LYS A 3 -57.95 7.12 -10.18
C LYS A 3 -57.72 5.65 -9.78
N ARG A 4 -56.49 5.29 -9.38
CA ARG A 4 -56.21 4.33 -8.29
C ARG A 4 -54.73 4.40 -7.87
N ILE A 5 -54.55 4.55 -6.57
CA ILE A 5 -53.31 4.60 -5.80
C ILE A 5 -52.74 3.18 -5.72
N ALA A 6 -51.42 3.02 -5.91
CA ALA A 6 -50.71 1.78 -5.56
C ALA A 6 -49.60 2.13 -4.56
N THR A 7 -49.99 2.07 -3.29
CA THR A 7 -49.10 2.00 -2.14
C THR A 7 -48.21 0.77 -2.27
N ILE A 8 -46.88 0.95 -2.33
CA ILE A 8 -45.93 -0.13 -2.04
C ILE A 8 -45.14 0.31 -0.82
N VAL A 9 -45.69 -0.01 0.35
CA VAL A 9 -44.88 -0.19 1.55
C VAL A 9 -44.52 -1.67 1.55
N LEU A 10 -43.24 -1.98 1.32
CA LEU A 10 -42.70 -3.28 1.70
C LEU A 10 -41.64 -3.04 2.76
N ALA A 11 -42.04 -3.34 4.00
CA ALA A 11 -41.22 -3.21 5.18
C ALA A 11 -40.30 -4.43 5.35
N ALA A 12 -39.07 -4.12 5.78
CA ALA A 12 -38.27 -4.80 6.79
C ALA A 12 -37.88 -6.28 6.61
N THR A 13 -36.59 -6.49 6.36
CA THR A 13 -35.77 -7.35 7.23
C THR A 13 -34.47 -6.63 7.58
N LEU A 14 -34.39 -6.14 8.82
CA LEU A 14 -33.15 -5.74 9.45
C LEU A 14 -32.24 -6.97 9.56
N VAL A 15 -31.07 -6.91 8.92
CA VAL A 15 -29.93 -7.76 9.30
C VAL A 15 -28.76 -6.82 9.58
N THR A 16 -28.67 -6.46 10.86
CA THR A 16 -27.42 -6.33 11.64
C THR A 16 -26.26 -5.56 11.01
N GLY A 17 -26.09 -4.32 11.49
CA GLY A 17 -24.86 -3.96 12.20
C GLY A 17 -23.66 -3.56 11.35
N GLY A 18 -23.21 -2.32 11.57
CA GLY A 18 -21.81 -1.89 11.42
C GLY A 18 -21.21 -2.10 10.03
N THR A 19 -20.85 -1.07 9.31
CA THR A 19 -19.67 -0.28 9.68
C THR A 19 -19.53 0.79 8.62
N VAL A 20 -19.20 1.99 9.09
CA VAL A 20 -18.54 3.11 8.41
C VAL A 20 -18.24 2.93 6.91
N LEU A 21 -18.50 4.00 6.15
CA LEU A 21 -17.60 4.43 5.08
C LEU A 21 -16.19 4.46 5.68
N GLY A 22 -15.55 3.29 5.72
CA GLY A 22 -14.20 3.13 6.18
C GLY A 22 -13.40 3.88 5.16
N ALA A 23 -12.91 5.05 5.54
CA ALA A 23 -11.58 5.43 5.15
C ALA A 23 -10.73 4.19 5.46
N ALA A 24 -10.53 3.34 4.44
CA ALA A 24 -9.56 2.27 4.51
C ALA A 24 -8.32 2.94 5.08
N PRO A 25 -7.79 2.45 6.23
CA PRO A 25 -6.68 3.13 6.89
C PRO A 25 -5.67 3.42 5.79
N ALA A 26 -5.34 4.70 5.59
CA ALA A 26 -4.33 5.09 4.61
C ALA A 26 -3.12 4.22 4.94
N GLN A 27 -2.90 3.17 4.14
CA GLN A 27 -2.00 2.08 4.50
C GLN A 27 -0.66 2.73 4.76
N ALA A 28 -0.26 2.80 6.03
CA ALA A 28 0.88 3.61 6.44
C ALA A 28 2.10 3.03 5.71
N ALA A 29 2.54 3.75 4.69
CA ALA A 29 3.60 3.29 3.83
C ALA A 29 4.88 3.19 4.67
N LYS A 30 5.42 1.97 4.80
CA LYS A 30 6.68 1.72 5.50
C LYS A 30 7.86 2.09 4.61
N LEU A 31 8.97 2.48 5.23
CA LEU A 31 10.22 2.79 4.56
C LEU A 31 11.28 1.78 4.97
N GLN A 32 11.81 1.04 3.99
CA GLN A 32 12.96 0.15 4.17
C GLN A 32 14.20 0.85 3.60
N TRP A 33 15.21 1.05 4.46
CA TRP A 33 16.53 1.51 4.03
C TRP A 33 17.38 0.32 3.57
N VAL A 34 18.11 0.51 2.46
CA VAL A 34 19.07 -0.46 1.92
C VAL A 34 20.43 0.23 1.88
N THR A 35 21.30 -0.11 2.83
CA THR A 35 22.65 0.47 2.97
C THR A 35 23.70 -0.56 2.55
N MET A 36 24.65 -0.17 1.71
CA MET A 36 25.81 -0.97 1.26
C MET A 36 27.09 -0.13 1.40
N GLN A 37 28.16 -0.69 1.95
CA GLN A 37 29.37 0.10 2.25
C GLN A 37 30.24 0.41 1.01
N ASP A 38 30.33 -0.51 0.05
CA ASP A 38 31.40 -0.45 -0.96
C ASP A 38 31.09 0.45 -2.17
N THR A 39 29.99 0.21 -2.89
CA THR A 39 29.76 0.88 -4.18
C THR A 39 28.29 1.16 -4.47
N LYS A 40 28.05 2.17 -5.33
CA LYS A 40 26.73 2.48 -5.90
C LYS A 40 26.09 1.29 -6.60
N ALA A 41 26.89 0.51 -7.32
CA ALA A 41 26.42 -0.66 -8.06
C ALA A 41 25.91 -1.75 -7.11
N LEU A 42 26.62 -2.01 -6.01
CA LEU A 42 26.17 -2.96 -4.99
C LEU A 42 24.90 -2.50 -4.28
N CYS A 43 24.77 -1.19 -3.99
CA CYS A 43 23.51 -0.64 -3.49
C CYS A 43 22.35 -0.86 -4.46
N ALA A 44 22.55 -0.59 -5.77
CA ALA A 44 21.50 -0.79 -6.77
C ALA A 44 21.09 -2.27 -6.90
N SER A 45 22.06 -3.19 -6.84
CA SER A 45 21.81 -4.62 -6.81
C SER A 45 21.03 -5.05 -5.56
N ALA A 46 21.38 -4.52 -4.39
CA ALA A 46 20.67 -4.81 -3.14
C ALA A 46 19.24 -4.28 -3.14
N VAL A 47 19.01 -3.07 -3.67
CA VAL A 47 17.67 -2.50 -3.87
C VAL A 47 16.85 -3.38 -4.81
N THR A 48 17.43 -3.79 -5.95
CA THR A 48 16.78 -4.68 -6.92
C THR A 48 16.42 -6.02 -6.30
N TRP A 49 17.31 -6.60 -5.50
CA TRP A 49 17.05 -7.84 -4.77
C TRP A 49 15.89 -7.68 -3.78
N LYS A 50 15.84 -6.57 -3.03
CA LYS A 50 14.71 -6.28 -2.13
C LYS A 50 13.39 -6.07 -2.85
N LEU A 51 13.39 -5.42 -4.01
CA LEU A 51 12.18 -5.29 -4.83
C LEU A 51 11.65 -6.65 -5.28
N LYS A 52 12.53 -7.57 -5.68
CA LYS A 52 12.13 -8.96 -6.01
C LYS A 52 11.56 -9.69 -4.79
N GLU A 53 12.16 -9.51 -3.62
CA GLU A 53 11.64 -10.09 -2.36
C GLU A 53 10.23 -9.56 -2.05
N PHE A 54 9.99 -8.26 -2.22
CA PHE A 54 8.67 -7.66 -2.05
C PHE A 54 7.66 -8.19 -3.07
N ALA A 55 8.06 -8.32 -4.35
CA ALA A 55 7.21 -8.90 -5.39
C ALA A 55 6.81 -10.35 -5.06
N ASN A 56 7.77 -11.17 -4.61
CA ASN A 56 7.51 -12.56 -4.22
C ASN A 56 6.58 -12.68 -3.00
N LYS A 57 6.62 -11.70 -2.10
CA LYS A 57 5.74 -11.62 -0.91
C LYS A 57 4.39 -10.96 -1.19
N GLY A 58 4.14 -10.51 -2.42
CA GLY A 58 2.94 -9.74 -2.77
C GLY A 58 2.89 -8.36 -2.09
N THR A 59 4.02 -7.85 -1.61
CA THR A 59 4.10 -6.55 -0.95
C THR A 59 4.09 -5.45 -2.00
N LYS A 60 3.11 -4.55 -1.92
CA LYS A 60 3.01 -3.42 -2.84
C LYS A 60 4.09 -2.39 -2.55
N VAL A 61 4.90 -2.06 -3.55
CA VAL A 61 5.89 -0.97 -3.49
C VAL A 61 5.25 0.30 -4.05
N TYR A 62 5.35 1.39 -3.30
CA TYR A 62 4.83 2.71 -3.69
C TYR A 62 5.89 3.60 -4.35
N GLY A 63 7.16 3.40 -3.99
CA GLY A 63 8.25 4.19 -4.52
C GLY A 63 9.62 3.69 -4.10
N GLN A 64 10.66 4.22 -4.75
CA GLN A 64 12.06 3.94 -4.43
C GLN A 64 12.88 5.23 -4.53
N SER A 65 13.85 5.38 -3.64
CA SER A 65 14.89 6.42 -3.72
C SER A 65 16.10 5.85 -4.45
N PRO A 66 16.75 6.61 -5.34
CA PRO A 66 18.01 6.21 -5.93
C PRO A 66 19.09 6.05 -4.86
N CYS A 67 20.06 5.17 -5.13
CA CYS A 67 21.23 5.00 -4.28
C CYS A 67 22.07 6.27 -4.24
N ARG A 68 22.23 6.84 -3.05
CA ARG A 68 23.05 8.05 -2.80
C ARG A 68 24.23 7.71 -1.90
N SER A 69 25.34 8.43 -2.05
CA SER A 69 26.48 8.30 -1.14
C SER A 69 26.18 9.02 0.19
N THR A 70 26.49 8.38 1.30
CA THR A 70 26.36 8.87 2.67
C THR A 70 27.64 8.55 3.45
N PHE A 71 27.76 9.07 4.68
CA PHE A 71 28.90 8.78 5.54
C PHE A 71 29.05 7.29 5.91
N LYS A 72 28.00 6.48 5.69
CA LYS A 72 27.97 5.04 5.94
C LYS A 72 28.21 4.19 4.68
N GLY A 73 28.38 4.82 3.52
CA GLY A 73 28.52 4.14 2.22
C GLY A 73 27.49 4.63 1.21
N TRP A 74 26.70 3.71 0.65
CA TRP A 74 25.68 3.95 -0.35
C TRP A 74 24.31 3.49 0.15
N GLU A 75 23.31 4.36 0.09
CA GLU A 75 21.98 4.11 0.64
C GLU A 75 20.88 4.36 -0.39
N GLY A 76 19.98 3.38 -0.51
CA GLY A 76 18.69 3.49 -1.19
C GLY A 76 17.55 3.33 -0.19
N ALA A 77 16.34 3.72 -0.60
CA ALA A 77 15.14 3.53 0.20
C ALA A 77 14.03 2.94 -0.66
N ILE A 78 13.20 2.10 -0.06
CA ILE A 78 12.01 1.53 -0.71
C ILE A 78 10.81 1.84 0.18
N GLN A 79 9.80 2.48 -0.39
CA GLN A 79 8.54 2.75 0.27
C GLN A 79 7.54 1.65 -0.12
N TYR A 80 6.96 0.97 0.86
CA TYR A 80 6.16 -0.24 0.64
C TYR A 80 4.97 -0.34 1.60
N GLN A 81 4.03 -1.24 1.29
CA GLN A 81 2.83 -1.48 2.08
C GLN A 81 3.17 -2.10 3.44
N GLY A 82 2.69 -1.46 4.50
CA GLY A 82 2.87 -1.88 5.88
C GLY A 82 1.95 -3.00 6.33
#